data_AF-A0A3D2FZG0-F1
#
_entry.id   AF-A0A3D2FZG0-F1
#
_cell.length_a   1.000
_cell.length_b   1.000
_cell.length_c   1.000
_cell.angle_alpha   90.00
_cell.angle_beta   90.00
_cell.angle_gamma   90.00
#
_symmetry.space_group_name_H-M   'P 1'
#
loop_
_entity.id
_entity.type
_entity.pdbx_description
1 polymer ?
#
loop_
_entity_poly.entity_id
_entity_poly.type
_entity_poly.pdbx_seq_one_letter_code
_entity_poly.pdbx_strand_id
1 'polypeptide(L)'
;GGTGTGAAPVVAEAAKDAGILTVGVVTRPFSWEGRRRALQAQQGVSELMGRVDSLLIIPNDRLKYASPEKVTLANAFEIADDVLIKAVSSISELIKNTGFINLDFADVTAVMKGAGLAHMGVGRAAGKNKAEDAAKMAVSSPLMETSIDGARGVLINITGSKEMGLDDVEAAAMLVQGAAHPEANIIFGASFDDSLDDEIVVTVIATGFDEKKPETVKIEEPRDANLFTDARERAETQKEPAAVPAPEEDGEDPFDTIFKIFNK
;
A
#
# COMPACT_ATOMS: atom_id res chain seq x y z
N GLY A 1 -7.62 15.69 3.89
CA GLY A 1 -8.07 17.08 3.61
C GLY A 1 -6.94 18.05 3.89
N GLY A 2 -7.09 19.34 3.56
CA GLY A 2 -5.98 20.30 3.54
C GLY A 2 -5.15 20.40 4.84
N THR A 3 -5.81 20.55 5.99
CA THR A 3 -5.11 20.75 7.27
C THR A 3 -4.27 19.55 7.68
N GLY A 4 -4.84 18.34 7.68
CA GLY A 4 -4.10 17.13 8.05
C GLY A 4 -2.93 16.86 7.10
N THR A 5 -3.16 17.01 5.78
CA THR A 5 -2.14 16.79 4.75
C THR A 5 -0.96 17.76 4.88
N GLY A 6 -1.20 19.04 5.20
CA GLY A 6 -0.14 20.05 5.28
C GLY A 6 0.51 20.22 6.66
N ALA A 7 -0.24 19.98 7.75
CA ALA A 7 0.25 20.21 9.11
C ALA A 7 0.94 18.97 9.71
N ALA A 8 0.47 17.76 9.41
CA ALA A 8 1.03 16.54 9.99
C ALA A 8 2.54 16.37 9.73
N PRO A 9 3.07 16.65 8.51
CA PRO A 9 4.51 16.59 8.26
C PRO A 9 5.32 17.53 9.16
N VAL A 10 4.80 18.74 9.44
CA VAL A 10 5.47 19.74 10.28
C VAL A 10 5.51 19.30 11.75
N VAL A 11 4.42 18.75 12.26
CA VAL A 11 4.35 18.23 13.64
C VAL A 11 5.28 17.01 13.79
N ALA A 12 5.28 16.11 12.80
CA ALA A 12 6.14 14.94 12.79
C ALA A 12 7.63 15.30 12.81
N GLU A 13 8.03 16.27 11.98
CA GLU A 13 9.41 16.76 11.93
C GLU A 13 9.85 17.35 13.27
N ALA A 14 9.02 18.20 13.88
CA ALA A 14 9.32 18.76 15.19
C ALA A 14 9.49 17.69 16.29
N ALA A 15 8.66 16.64 16.27
CA ALA A 15 8.78 15.52 17.21
C ALA A 15 10.05 14.69 16.96
N LYS A 16 10.35 14.39 15.69
CA LYS A 16 11.53 13.61 15.29
C LYS A 16 12.83 14.35 15.58
N ASP A 17 12.88 15.66 15.32
CA ASP A 17 14.03 16.52 15.63
C ASP A 17 14.30 16.61 17.14
N ALA A 18 13.25 16.48 17.97
CA ALA A 18 13.37 16.39 19.42
C ALA A 18 13.82 14.99 19.91
N GLY A 19 14.08 14.04 19.00
CA GLY A 19 14.50 12.67 19.33
C GLY A 19 13.38 11.76 19.82
N ILE A 20 12.11 12.13 19.60
CA ILE A 20 10.93 11.35 19.99
C ILE A 20 10.63 10.32 18.91
N LEU A 21 10.38 9.05 19.30
CA LEU A 21 9.89 8.03 18.37
C LEU A 21 8.57 8.51 17.74
N THR A 22 8.62 8.81 16.45
CA THR A 22 7.52 9.47 15.75
C THR A 22 6.84 8.51 14.79
N VAL A 23 5.63 8.06 15.13
CA VAL A 23 4.83 7.16 14.30
C VAL A 23 3.66 7.93 13.69
N GLY A 24 3.59 7.96 12.37
CA GLY A 24 2.46 8.51 11.63
C GLY A 24 1.41 7.44 11.37
N VAL A 25 0.15 7.69 11.70
CA VAL A 25 -0.98 6.84 11.32
C VAL A 25 -1.95 7.68 10.50
N VAL A 26 -2.12 7.34 9.22
CA VAL A 26 -2.91 8.15 8.28
C VAL A 26 -3.81 7.29 7.40
N THR A 27 -4.90 7.88 6.93
CA THR A 27 -5.81 7.24 5.96
C THR A 27 -5.60 7.78 4.55
N ARG A 28 -5.76 6.89 3.56
CA ARG A 28 -5.97 7.31 2.16
C ARG A 28 -7.47 7.44 1.91
N PRO A 29 -7.92 8.48 1.19
CA PRO A 29 -9.34 8.70 0.93
C PRO A 29 -9.94 7.55 0.14
N PHE A 30 -11.26 7.40 0.20
CA PHE A 30 -11.96 6.43 -0.64
C PHE A 30 -11.81 6.80 -2.12
N SER A 31 -11.80 5.80 -3.00
CA SER A 31 -11.71 6.02 -4.45
C SER A 31 -12.82 6.95 -4.99
N TRP A 32 -14.02 6.90 -4.40
CA TRP A 32 -15.16 7.73 -4.80
C TRP A 32 -15.07 9.19 -4.36
N GLU A 33 -14.19 9.55 -3.42
CA GLU A 33 -13.98 10.95 -3.00
C GLU A 33 -13.31 11.80 -4.10
N GLY A 34 -12.78 11.15 -5.13
CA GLY A 34 -12.31 11.78 -6.36
C GLY A 34 -10.80 11.96 -6.44
N ARG A 35 -10.31 12.02 -7.69
CA ARG A 35 -8.86 12.04 -8.03
C ARG A 35 -8.07 13.16 -7.35
N ARG A 36 -8.68 14.35 -7.18
CA ARG A 36 -8.01 15.49 -6.53
C ARG A 36 -7.62 15.17 -5.08
N ARG A 37 -8.51 14.52 -4.31
CA ARG A 37 -8.22 14.13 -2.93
C ARG A 37 -7.17 13.02 -2.87
N ALA A 38 -7.23 12.05 -3.77
CA ALA A 38 -6.23 10.99 -3.87
C ALA A 38 -4.82 11.54 -4.13
N LEU A 39 -4.68 12.47 -5.08
CA LEU A 39 -3.40 13.12 -5.38
C LEU A 39 -2.86 13.93 -4.18
N GLN A 40 -3.73 14.68 -3.50
CA GLN A 40 -3.34 15.41 -2.28
C GLN A 40 -2.87 14.47 -1.18
N ALA A 41 -3.57 13.34 -0.98
CA ALA A 41 -3.17 12.34 0.01
C ALA A 41 -1.82 11.69 -0.35
N GLN A 42 -1.58 11.38 -1.62
CA GLN A 42 -0.31 10.83 -2.08
C GLN A 42 0.86 11.79 -1.84
N GLN A 43 0.67 13.08 -2.12
CA GLN A 43 1.66 14.11 -1.83
C GLN A 43 1.95 14.21 -0.33
N GLY A 44 0.90 14.30 0.50
CA GLY A 44 1.08 14.38 1.96
C GLY A 44 1.74 13.13 2.56
N VAL A 45 1.40 11.94 2.06
CA VAL A 45 2.06 10.69 2.46
C VAL A 45 3.54 10.73 2.11
N SER A 46 3.89 11.18 0.91
CA SER A 46 5.28 11.30 0.47
C SER A 46 6.07 12.28 1.34
N GLU A 47 5.48 13.43 1.69
CA GLU A 47 6.11 14.42 2.56
C GLU A 47 6.27 13.91 4.00
N LEU A 48 5.26 13.20 4.51
CA LEU A 48 5.25 12.66 5.86
C LEU A 48 6.26 11.52 6.03
N MET A 49 6.43 10.67 5.02
CA MET A 49 7.33 9.51 5.06
C MET A 49 8.77 9.88 5.41
N GLY A 50 9.27 11.01 4.93
CA GLY A 50 10.62 11.49 5.28
C GLY A 50 10.74 12.06 6.71
N ARG A 51 9.62 12.37 7.35
CA ARG A 51 9.54 13.12 8.61
C ARG A 51 9.09 12.30 9.81
N VAL A 52 8.73 11.03 9.59
CA VAL A 52 8.41 10.07 10.66
C VAL A 52 9.48 8.98 10.75
N ASP A 53 9.44 8.19 11.80
CA ASP A 53 10.22 6.95 11.93
C ASP A 53 9.51 5.77 11.27
N SER A 54 8.19 5.69 11.46
CA SER A 54 7.30 4.70 10.84
C SER A 54 6.01 5.37 10.37
N LEU A 55 5.51 4.97 9.20
CA LEU A 55 4.27 5.46 8.62
C LEU A 55 3.31 4.31 8.34
N LEU A 56 2.26 4.20 9.15
CA LEU A 56 1.16 3.29 8.93
C LEU A 56 0.11 3.95 8.04
N ILE A 57 -0.16 3.33 6.89
CA ILE A 57 -1.16 3.82 5.93
C ILE A 57 -2.36 2.88 5.92
N ILE A 58 -3.54 3.44 6.18
CA ILE A 58 -4.81 2.72 6.13
C ILE A 58 -5.59 3.15 4.88
N PRO A 59 -5.69 2.29 3.85
CA PRO A 59 -6.50 2.60 2.68
C PRO A 59 -8.00 2.47 3.00
N ASN A 60 -8.74 3.59 2.92
CA ASN A 60 -10.18 3.58 3.25
C ASN A 60 -10.99 2.58 2.40
N ASP A 61 -10.59 2.34 1.14
CA ASP A 61 -11.22 1.34 0.27
C ASP A 61 -11.16 -0.10 0.82
N ARG A 62 -10.25 -0.37 1.76
CA ARG A 62 -10.11 -1.68 2.41
C ARG A 62 -10.93 -1.82 3.68
N LEU A 63 -11.47 -0.72 4.23
CA LEU A 63 -12.27 -0.75 5.47
C LEU A 63 -13.52 -1.62 5.35
N LYS A 64 -14.08 -1.74 4.13
CA LYS A 64 -15.22 -2.63 3.86
C LYS A 64 -14.94 -4.12 4.08
N TYR A 65 -13.67 -4.50 4.20
CA TYR A 65 -13.26 -5.86 4.51
C TYR A 65 -12.82 -6.02 5.98
N ALA A 66 -12.71 -4.92 6.72
CA ALA A 66 -12.29 -4.92 8.11
C ALA A 66 -13.44 -5.18 9.09
N SER A 67 -14.70 -5.04 8.63
CA SER A 67 -15.89 -5.30 9.45
C SER A 67 -16.85 -6.27 8.73
N PRO A 68 -17.45 -7.24 9.47
CA PRO A 68 -18.54 -8.06 8.95
C PRO A 68 -19.83 -7.27 8.75
N GLU A 69 -19.95 -6.07 9.34
CA GLU A 69 -21.11 -5.21 9.17
C GLU A 69 -21.11 -4.52 7.80
N LYS A 70 -22.30 -4.33 7.23
CA LYS A 70 -22.46 -3.63 5.96
C LYS A 70 -21.99 -2.18 6.11
N VAL A 71 -20.92 -1.84 5.39
CA VAL A 71 -20.45 -0.45 5.31
C VAL A 71 -21.44 0.39 4.50
N THR A 72 -21.98 1.40 5.15
CA THR A 72 -22.82 2.46 4.59
C THR A 72 -22.02 3.76 4.53
N LEU A 73 -22.50 4.76 3.78
CA LEU A 73 -21.85 6.08 3.80
C LEU A 73 -21.85 6.71 5.21
N ALA A 74 -22.86 6.40 6.04
CA ALA A 74 -23.00 6.98 7.37
C ALA A 74 -21.94 6.46 8.35
N ASN A 75 -21.62 5.17 8.33
CA ASN A 75 -20.65 4.55 9.25
C ASN A 75 -19.25 4.33 8.62
N ALA A 76 -19.06 4.61 7.33
CA ALA A 76 -17.76 4.40 6.66
C ALA A 76 -16.60 5.17 7.32
N PHE A 77 -16.86 6.39 7.79
CA PHE A 77 -15.87 7.20 8.50
C PHE A 77 -15.69 6.73 9.95
N GLU A 78 -16.76 6.31 10.62
CA GLU A 78 -16.67 5.73 11.97
C GLU A 78 -15.81 4.45 11.95
N ILE A 79 -15.97 3.59 10.94
CA ILE A 79 -15.13 2.40 10.77
C ILE A 79 -13.66 2.79 10.50
N ALA A 80 -13.41 3.88 9.76
CA ALA A 80 -12.06 4.38 9.56
C ALA A 80 -11.43 4.84 10.89
N ASP A 81 -12.21 5.56 11.69
CA ASP A 81 -11.81 6.03 13.01
C ASP A 81 -11.56 4.87 13.97
N ASP A 82 -12.40 3.83 13.95
CA ASP A 82 -12.20 2.61 14.75
C ASP A 82 -10.89 1.90 14.39
N VAL A 83 -10.55 1.81 13.09
CA VAL A 83 -9.28 1.22 12.65
C VAL A 83 -8.09 2.10 13.08
N LEU A 84 -8.22 3.42 13.00
CA LEU A 84 -7.19 4.36 13.50
C LEU A 84 -6.98 4.22 15.01
N ILE A 85 -8.07 4.15 15.79
CA ILE A 85 -8.03 3.96 17.23
C ILE A 85 -7.37 2.63 17.56
N LYS A 86 -7.75 1.54 16.88
CA LYS A 86 -7.14 0.21 17.08
C LYS A 86 -5.65 0.22 16.77
N ALA A 87 -5.21 0.90 15.72
CA ALA A 87 -3.80 1.01 15.38
C ALA A 87 -2.98 1.69 16.48
N VAL A 88 -3.44 2.86 16.94
CA VAL A 88 -2.76 3.63 17.99
C VAL A 88 -2.82 2.90 19.33
N SER A 89 -3.97 2.32 19.66
CA SER A 89 -4.18 1.58 20.91
C SER A 89 -3.30 0.33 20.93
N SER A 90 -3.23 -0.45 19.84
CA SER A 90 -2.36 -1.63 19.80
C SER A 90 -0.89 -1.29 20.05
N ILE A 91 -0.37 -0.19 19.50
CA ILE A 91 1.03 0.22 19.78
C ILE A 91 1.17 0.69 21.22
N SER A 92 0.21 1.49 21.71
CA SER A 92 0.27 2.04 23.06
C SER A 92 0.08 0.98 24.15
N GLU A 93 -0.74 -0.03 23.91
CA GLU A 93 -1.05 -1.10 24.86
C GLU A 93 0.13 -2.04 25.05
N LEU A 94 0.89 -2.30 23.98
CA LEU A 94 2.17 -3.03 24.06
C LEU A 94 3.19 -2.35 24.99
N ILE A 95 3.08 -1.03 25.20
CA ILE A 95 3.99 -0.25 26.05
C ILE A 95 3.40 -0.03 27.46
N LYS A 96 2.10 0.26 27.54
CA LYS A 96 1.44 0.73 28.78
C LYS A 96 0.84 -0.37 29.63
N ASN A 97 0.33 -1.44 29.00
CA ASN A 97 -0.44 -2.41 29.74
C ASN A 97 0.49 -3.36 30.46
N THR A 98 0.19 -3.60 31.74
CA THR A 98 0.70 -4.73 32.52
C THR A 98 0.15 -6.04 31.95
N GLY A 99 0.48 -6.36 30.70
CA GLY A 99 0.20 -7.65 30.08
C GLY A 99 0.98 -8.76 30.79
N PHE A 100 0.64 -10.01 30.48
CA PHE A 100 1.36 -11.17 31.02
C PHE A 100 2.78 -11.26 30.46
N ILE A 101 2.94 -10.88 29.18
CA ILE A 101 4.23 -10.70 28.52
C ILE A 101 4.27 -9.25 28.08
N ASN A 102 4.91 -8.42 28.91
CA ASN A 102 5.09 -7.01 28.62
C ASN A 102 6.34 -6.81 27.76
N LEU A 103 6.22 -5.91 26.79
CA LEU A 103 7.35 -5.40 26.03
C LEU A 103 7.85 -4.12 26.68
N ASP A 104 9.13 -3.83 26.53
CA ASP A 104 9.63 -2.52 26.90
C ASP A 104 9.55 -1.54 25.71
N PHE A 105 9.71 -0.25 26.01
CA PHE A 105 9.69 0.77 24.97
C PHE A 105 10.90 0.65 24.02
N ALA A 106 12.01 0.05 24.45
CA ALA A 106 13.20 -0.15 23.62
C ALA A 106 12.94 -1.19 22.53
N ASP A 107 12.20 -2.26 22.83
CA ASP A 107 11.79 -3.30 21.86
C ASP A 107 10.91 -2.70 20.75
N VAL A 108 9.90 -1.90 21.14
CA VAL A 108 9.05 -1.19 20.16
C VAL A 108 9.87 -0.20 19.35
N THR A 109 10.77 0.55 20.01
CA THR A 109 11.67 1.48 19.33
C THR A 109 12.58 0.76 18.34
N ALA A 110 13.09 -0.43 18.66
CA ALA A 110 13.98 -1.20 17.79
C ALA A 110 13.30 -1.64 16.49
N VAL A 111 11.98 -1.86 16.51
CA VAL A 111 11.20 -2.26 15.32
C VAL A 111 10.66 -1.06 14.53
N MET A 112 10.29 0.03 15.21
CA MET A 112 9.60 1.15 14.56
C MET A 112 10.52 2.31 14.19
N LYS A 113 11.69 2.44 14.81
CA LYS A 113 12.61 3.57 14.56
C LYS A 113 13.23 3.45 13.17
N GLY A 114 13.01 4.46 12.32
CA GLY A 114 13.52 4.49 10.95
C GLY A 114 13.04 3.35 10.05
N ALA A 115 11.93 2.69 10.39
CA ALA A 115 11.44 1.53 9.67
C ALA A 115 10.64 1.88 8.40
N GLY A 116 10.30 3.15 8.20
CA GLY A 116 9.65 3.64 7.00
C GLY A 116 8.18 3.20 6.91
N LEU A 117 7.80 2.56 5.81
CA LEU A 117 6.41 2.14 5.60
C LEU A 117 6.05 0.97 6.51
N ALA A 118 4.87 1.08 7.13
CA ALA A 118 4.30 0.06 8.00
C ALA A 118 2.93 -0.38 7.50
N HIS A 119 2.60 -1.63 7.76
CA HIS A 119 1.31 -2.23 7.47
C HIS A 119 0.73 -2.89 8.71
N MET A 120 -0.59 -2.81 8.87
CA MET A 120 -1.30 -3.40 10.00
C MET A 120 -2.28 -4.44 9.49
N GLY A 121 -2.25 -5.60 10.12
CA GLY A 121 -3.24 -6.65 9.95
C GLY A 121 -3.93 -6.94 11.27
N VAL A 122 -5.23 -7.17 11.24
CA VAL A 122 -6.02 -7.57 12.41
C VAL A 122 -6.84 -8.79 12.05
N GLY A 123 -6.82 -9.78 12.94
CA GLY A 123 -7.67 -10.97 12.87
C GLY A 123 -8.37 -11.20 14.20
N ARG A 124 -9.62 -11.67 14.12
CA ARG A 124 -10.45 -12.04 15.27
C ARG A 124 -11.08 -13.39 14.99
N ALA A 125 -10.96 -14.32 15.92
CA ALA A 125 -11.59 -15.62 15.82
C ALA A 125 -11.98 -16.16 17.20
N ALA A 126 -12.86 -17.15 17.21
CA ALA A 126 -13.42 -17.79 18.39
C ALA A 126 -13.38 -19.33 18.25
N GLY A 127 -13.57 -20.05 19.36
CA GLY A 127 -13.61 -21.51 19.36
C GLY A 127 -12.24 -22.18 19.41
N LYS A 128 -12.20 -23.47 19.03
CA LYS A 128 -11.06 -24.37 19.32
C LYS A 128 -9.73 -23.96 18.67
N ASN A 129 -9.75 -23.36 17.49
CA ASN A 129 -8.55 -22.96 16.74
C ASN A 129 -8.42 -21.43 16.65
N LYS A 130 -9.05 -20.70 17.57
CA LYS A 130 -9.17 -19.23 17.55
C LYS A 130 -7.84 -18.51 17.36
N ALA A 131 -6.76 -18.97 18.00
CA ALA A 131 -5.46 -18.31 17.88
C ALA A 131 -4.87 -18.44 16.47
N GLU A 132 -4.86 -19.65 15.92
CA GLU A 132 -4.32 -19.92 14.58
C GLU A 132 -5.17 -19.21 13.51
N ASP A 133 -6.49 -19.26 13.63
CA ASP A 133 -7.41 -18.63 12.69
C ASP A 133 -7.31 -17.09 12.75
N ALA A 134 -7.23 -16.50 13.95
CA ALA A 134 -7.00 -15.07 14.12
C ALA A 134 -5.64 -14.64 13.54
N ALA A 135 -4.57 -15.41 13.78
CA ALA A 135 -3.26 -15.13 13.21
C ALA A 135 -3.28 -15.20 11.68
N LYS A 136 -3.92 -16.22 11.08
CA LYS A 136 -4.12 -16.32 9.61
C LYS A 136 -4.84 -15.10 9.06
N MET A 137 -5.90 -14.67 9.71
CA MET A 137 -6.66 -13.49 9.30
C MET A 137 -5.83 -12.20 9.42
N ALA A 138 -4.98 -12.09 10.43
CA ALA A 138 -4.11 -10.94 10.61
C ALA A 138 -3.05 -10.85 9.50
N VAL A 139 -2.33 -11.95 9.21
CA VAL A 139 -1.27 -11.95 8.17
C VAL A 139 -1.81 -11.83 6.75
N SER A 140 -3.06 -12.25 6.52
CA SER A 140 -3.75 -12.10 5.23
C SER A 140 -4.72 -10.92 5.21
N SER A 141 -4.60 -10.01 6.18
CA SER A 141 -5.57 -8.94 6.36
C SER A 141 -5.64 -8.02 5.12
N PRO A 142 -6.84 -7.67 4.65
CA PRO A 142 -7.03 -6.73 3.54
C PRO A 142 -6.47 -5.33 3.78
N LEU A 143 -6.16 -4.99 5.04
CA LEU A 143 -5.53 -3.75 5.44
C LEU A 143 -4.02 -3.72 5.13
N MET A 144 -3.40 -4.87 4.88
CA MET A 144 -2.01 -4.94 4.41
C MET A 144 -1.96 -4.62 2.91
N GLU A 145 -1.20 -3.60 2.51
CA GLU A 145 -1.04 -3.27 1.08
C GLU A 145 -0.01 -4.19 0.41
N THR A 146 1.00 -4.62 1.17
CA THR A 146 1.95 -5.66 0.77
C THR A 146 1.75 -6.91 1.61
N SER A 147 2.18 -8.06 1.08
CA SER A 147 2.34 -9.26 1.90
C SER A 147 3.23 -8.95 3.10
N ILE A 148 3.00 -9.61 4.23
CA ILE A 148 3.93 -9.60 5.38
C ILE A 148 5.28 -10.24 5.04
N ASP A 149 5.32 -11.04 3.98
CA ASP A 149 6.54 -11.58 3.40
C ASP A 149 7.54 -10.46 3.06
N GLY A 150 8.74 -10.56 3.62
CA GLY A 150 9.80 -9.54 3.47
C GLY A 150 9.81 -8.44 4.54
N ALA A 151 8.88 -8.44 5.51
CA ALA A 151 8.98 -7.55 6.67
C ALA A 151 10.18 -7.94 7.53
N ARG A 152 11.09 -6.98 7.80
CA ARG A 152 12.24 -7.18 8.70
C ARG A 152 11.96 -6.84 10.16
N GLY A 153 10.88 -6.11 10.42
CA GLY A 153 10.40 -5.81 11.76
C GLY A 153 8.94 -6.20 11.89
N VAL A 154 8.58 -6.94 12.94
CA VAL A 154 7.19 -7.35 13.16
C VAL A 154 6.85 -7.19 14.63
N LEU A 155 5.77 -6.45 14.92
CA LEU A 155 5.14 -6.38 16.23
C LEU A 155 3.87 -7.22 16.21
N ILE A 156 3.74 -8.13 17.18
CA ILE A 156 2.57 -8.98 17.34
C ILE A 156 1.96 -8.66 18.70
N ASN A 157 0.69 -8.30 18.72
CA ASN A 157 -0.10 -8.18 19.94
C ASN A 157 -1.23 -9.21 19.92
N ILE A 158 -1.25 -10.10 20.91
CA ILE A 158 -2.35 -11.04 21.11
C ILE A 158 -3.18 -10.57 22.30
N THR A 159 -4.47 -10.36 22.07
CA THR A 159 -5.43 -9.99 23.11
C THR A 159 -6.49 -11.08 23.21
N GLY A 160 -6.72 -11.60 24.42
CA GLY A 160 -7.75 -12.59 24.68
C GLY A 160 -8.26 -12.48 26.12
N SER A 161 -9.23 -13.29 26.50
CA SER A 161 -9.66 -13.36 27.90
C SER A 161 -8.60 -14.05 28.77
N LYS A 162 -8.80 -14.04 30.09
CA LYS A 162 -7.93 -14.75 31.05
C LYS A 162 -7.90 -16.27 30.86
N GLU A 163 -8.82 -16.82 30.06
CA GLU A 163 -8.85 -18.25 29.71
C GLU A 163 -7.92 -18.57 28.51
N MET A 164 -7.31 -17.57 27.88
CA MET A 164 -6.32 -17.77 26.81
C MET A 164 -5.12 -18.57 27.33
N GLY A 165 -4.85 -19.72 26.70
CA GLY A 165 -3.75 -20.60 27.07
C GLY A 165 -2.41 -20.17 26.49
N LEU A 166 -1.33 -20.77 27.00
CA LEU A 166 0.00 -20.60 26.40
C LEU A 166 0.05 -21.18 24.97
N ASP A 167 -0.63 -22.31 24.74
CA ASP A 167 -0.70 -22.98 23.43
C ASP A 167 -1.36 -22.08 22.37
N ASP A 168 -2.36 -21.29 22.74
CA ASP A 168 -2.99 -20.28 21.87
C ASP A 168 -1.95 -19.23 21.44
N VAL A 169 -1.21 -18.70 22.41
CA VAL A 169 -0.16 -17.71 22.18
C VAL A 169 0.95 -18.26 21.27
N GLU A 170 1.43 -19.48 21.54
CA GLU A 170 2.47 -20.13 20.75
C GLU A 170 2.01 -20.38 19.31
N ALA A 171 0.81 -20.91 19.11
CA ALA A 171 0.26 -21.19 17.78
C ALA A 171 0.16 -19.93 16.91
N ALA A 172 -0.33 -18.82 17.48
CA ALA A 172 -0.42 -17.55 16.77
C ALA A 172 0.97 -16.97 16.47
N ALA A 173 1.89 -16.99 17.43
CA ALA A 173 3.25 -16.47 17.24
C ALA A 173 4.02 -17.24 16.16
N MET A 174 3.97 -18.59 16.18
CA MET A 174 4.62 -19.43 15.18
C MET A 174 4.10 -19.18 13.76
N LEU A 175 2.80 -18.92 13.63
CA LEU A 175 2.20 -18.66 12.32
C LEU A 175 2.69 -17.34 11.73
N VAL A 176 2.71 -16.27 12.53
CA VAL A 176 3.21 -14.97 12.06
C VAL A 176 4.71 -15.04 11.78
N GLN A 177 5.48 -15.73 12.61
CA GLN A 177 6.91 -15.94 12.38
C GLN A 177 7.18 -16.70 11.09
N GLY A 178 6.38 -17.73 10.77
CA GLY A 178 6.50 -18.47 9.52
C GLY A 178 6.11 -17.67 8.27
N ALA A 179 5.34 -16.59 8.43
CA ALA A 179 4.92 -15.72 7.33
C ALA A 179 5.86 -14.53 7.09
N ALA A 180 6.64 -14.14 8.10
CA ALA A 180 7.59 -13.03 8.03
C ALA A 180 8.95 -13.44 7.41
N HIS A 181 9.84 -12.47 7.21
CA HIS A 181 11.20 -12.76 6.75
C HIS A 181 11.97 -13.62 7.78
N PRO A 182 12.82 -14.59 7.37
CA PRO A 182 13.56 -15.45 8.32
C PRO A 182 14.48 -14.71 9.29
N GLU A 183 14.97 -13.54 8.89
CA GLU A 183 15.80 -12.64 9.71
C GLU A 183 14.98 -11.48 10.32
N ALA A 184 13.65 -11.57 10.35
CA ALA A 184 12.82 -10.54 10.93
C ALA A 184 13.05 -10.43 12.44
N ASN A 185 13.19 -9.21 12.93
CA ASN A 185 13.09 -8.93 14.36
C ASN A 185 11.61 -8.95 14.75
N ILE A 186 11.19 -10.03 15.41
CA ILE A 186 9.80 -10.24 15.82
C ILE A 186 9.68 -9.97 17.30
N ILE A 187 8.81 -9.03 17.63
CA ILE A 187 8.54 -8.59 18.98
C ILE A 187 7.11 -8.97 19.32
N PHE A 188 6.96 -9.67 20.45
CA PHE A 188 5.72 -10.32 20.84
C PHE A 188 5.17 -9.74 22.15
N GLY A 189 3.89 -9.36 22.15
CA GLY A 189 3.16 -8.97 23.35
C GLY A 189 1.85 -9.73 23.50
N ALA A 190 1.46 -9.94 24.76
CA ALA A 190 0.19 -10.55 25.12
C ALA A 190 -0.52 -9.73 26.20
N SER A 191 -1.80 -9.44 25.97
CA SER A 191 -2.65 -8.69 26.89
C SER A 191 -3.99 -9.40 27.12
N PHE A 192 -4.64 -9.07 28.24
CA PHE A 192 -5.93 -9.63 28.59
C PHE A 192 -7.03 -8.59 28.48
N ASP A 193 -8.15 -8.98 27.88
CA ASP A 193 -9.39 -8.22 27.82
C ASP A 193 -10.53 -9.15 28.22
N ASP A 194 -11.11 -8.90 29.40
CA ASP A 194 -12.20 -9.70 29.96
C ASP A 194 -13.50 -9.58 29.12
N SER A 195 -13.59 -8.62 28.19
CA SER A 195 -14.75 -8.48 27.28
C SER A 195 -14.72 -9.44 26.08
N LEU A 196 -13.61 -10.16 25.85
CA LEU A 196 -13.44 -11.02 24.69
C LEU A 196 -13.96 -12.46 24.89
N ASP A 197 -14.39 -12.86 26.08
CA ASP A 197 -14.92 -14.22 26.36
C ASP A 197 -14.07 -15.36 25.73
N ASP A 198 -14.57 -16.02 24.67
CA ASP A 198 -13.87 -17.10 23.93
C ASP A 198 -13.12 -16.61 22.67
N GLU A 199 -13.02 -15.30 22.48
CA GLU A 199 -12.38 -14.71 21.30
C GLU A 199 -10.92 -14.33 21.57
N ILE A 200 -10.12 -14.42 20.51
CA ILE A 200 -8.77 -13.89 20.45
C ILE A 200 -8.69 -12.90 19.31
N VAL A 201 -8.06 -11.76 19.58
CA VAL A 201 -7.71 -10.73 18.61
C VAL A 201 -6.19 -10.72 18.44
N VAL A 202 -5.72 -10.98 17.22
CA VAL A 202 -4.31 -10.88 16.86
C VAL A 202 -4.14 -9.63 16.00
N THR A 203 -3.28 -8.72 16.47
CA THR A 203 -2.86 -7.55 15.71
C THR A 203 -1.40 -7.69 15.32
N VAL A 204 -1.10 -7.51 14.04
CA VAL A 204 0.25 -7.59 13.49
C VAL A 204 0.59 -6.24 12.85
N ILE A 205 1.72 -5.66 13.24
CA ILE A 205 2.28 -4.47 12.59
C ILE A 205 3.62 -4.88 11.98
N ALA A 206 3.69 -4.84 10.67
CA ALA A 206 4.88 -5.18 9.91
C ALA A 206 5.56 -3.91 9.41
N THR A 207 6.88 -3.83 9.55
CA THR A 207 7.72 -2.69 9.19
C THR A 207 9.02 -3.17 8.52
N GLY A 208 9.79 -2.23 7.96
CA GLY A 208 11.08 -2.56 7.37
C GLY A 208 10.97 -3.48 6.16
N PHE A 209 9.91 -3.31 5.36
CA PHE A 209 9.83 -3.94 4.05
C PHE A 209 10.99 -3.43 3.19
N ASP A 210 11.68 -4.34 2.52
CA ASP A 210 12.68 -3.95 1.53
C ASP A 210 11.98 -3.05 0.51
N GLU A 211 12.42 -1.79 0.40
CA GLU A 211 11.99 -0.92 -0.67
C GLU A 211 12.33 -1.66 -1.97
N LYS A 212 11.33 -2.28 -2.60
CA LYS A 212 11.39 -2.52 -4.02
C LYS A 212 11.55 -1.14 -4.61
N LYS A 213 12.81 -0.74 -4.85
CA LYS A 213 13.12 0.31 -5.81
C LYS A 213 12.16 0.04 -6.96
N PRO A 214 11.32 1.02 -7.35
CA PRO A 214 10.46 0.82 -8.49
C PRO A 214 11.39 0.26 -9.55
N GLU A 215 11.12 -0.97 -10.00
CA GLU A 215 11.87 -1.53 -11.10
C GLU A 215 11.77 -0.44 -12.15
N THR A 216 12.89 0.25 -12.39
CA THR A 216 13.02 1.04 -13.58
C THR A 216 12.73 0.01 -14.63
N VAL A 217 11.51 0.04 -15.17
CA VAL A 217 11.19 -0.61 -16.42
C VAL A 217 12.22 0.02 -17.32
N LYS A 218 13.34 -0.68 -17.51
CA LYS A 218 14.23 -0.42 -18.61
C LYS A 218 13.30 -0.68 -19.76
N ILE A 219 12.74 0.39 -20.29
CA ILE A 219 12.21 0.37 -21.63
C ILE A 219 13.44 -0.04 -22.42
N GLU A 220 13.55 -1.34 -22.72
CA GLU A 220 14.51 -1.80 -23.69
C GLU A 220 14.12 -1.03 -24.95
N GLU A 221 14.93 -0.04 -25.30
CA GLU A 221 14.87 0.54 -26.63
C GLU A 221 14.88 -0.65 -27.59
N PRO A 222 13.91 -0.73 -28.53
CA PRO A 222 13.89 -1.80 -29.50
C PRO A 222 15.25 -1.83 -30.18
N ARG A 223 16.04 -2.88 -29.91
CA ARG A 223 17.26 -3.18 -30.64
C ARG A 223 16.84 -3.69 -32.01
N ASP A 224 16.39 -2.80 -32.87
CA ASP A 224 16.24 -2.99 -34.32
C ASP A 224 15.97 -1.63 -34.99
N ALA A 225 16.87 -0.66 -34.77
CA ALA A 225 16.88 0.61 -35.49
C ALA A 225 17.59 0.53 -36.87
N ASN A 226 17.78 -0.67 -37.44
CA ASN A 226 18.45 -0.85 -38.74
C ASN A 226 17.59 -1.55 -39.82
N LEU A 227 16.32 -1.87 -39.55
CA LEU A 227 15.44 -2.48 -40.57
C LEU A 227 14.89 -1.49 -41.61
N PHE A 228 15.02 -0.17 -41.38
CA PHE A 228 14.55 0.87 -42.30
C PHE A 228 15.64 1.47 -43.20
N THR A 229 16.92 1.20 -42.94
CA THR A 229 18.02 1.65 -43.81
C THR A 229 18.17 0.73 -45.03
N ASP A 230 18.04 -0.59 -44.85
CA ASP A 230 18.18 -1.57 -45.93
C ASP A 230 17.05 -1.51 -46.97
N ALA A 231 15.86 -1.05 -46.57
CA ALA A 231 14.72 -0.87 -47.47
C ALA A 231 14.85 0.38 -48.36
N ARG A 232 15.59 1.40 -47.91
CA ARG A 232 15.84 2.63 -48.68
C ARG A 232 16.94 2.42 -49.71
N GLU A 233 18.02 1.73 -49.36
CA GLU A 233 19.10 1.43 -50.31
C GLU A 233 18.65 0.50 -51.45
N ARG A 234 17.78 -0.49 -51.17
CA ARG A 234 17.24 -1.38 -52.22
C ARG A 234 16.26 -0.67 -53.17
N ALA A 235 15.57 0.38 -52.71
CA ALA A 235 14.64 1.15 -53.52
C ALA A 235 15.34 2.18 -54.45
N GLU A 236 16.58 2.56 -54.14
CA GLU A 236 17.36 3.51 -54.93
C GLU A 236 18.17 2.85 -56.06
N THR A 237 18.49 1.55 -55.96
CA THR A 237 19.23 0.80 -57.00
C THR A 237 18.40 0.20 -58.14
N GLN A 238 17.07 0.41 -58.20
CA GLN A 238 16.20 -0.14 -59.26
C GLN A 238 15.36 0.92 -60.00
N LYS A 239 15.95 2.08 -60.30
CA LYS A 239 15.37 3.03 -61.28
C LYS A 239 16.32 3.28 -62.44
N GLU A 240 16.30 2.38 -63.41
CA GLU A 240 16.70 2.68 -64.80
C GLU A 240 15.42 2.67 -65.66
N PRO A 241 15.17 3.64 -66.56
CA PRO A 241 13.86 3.84 -67.16
C PRO A 241 13.72 3.08 -68.50
N ALA A 242 12.79 2.13 -68.56
CA ALA A 242 12.24 1.67 -69.83
C ALA A 242 11.04 2.55 -70.19
N ALA A 243 11.24 3.43 -71.16
CA ALA A 243 10.21 4.29 -71.73
C ALA A 243 9.15 3.45 -72.49
N VAL A 244 7.88 3.67 -72.17
CA VAL A 244 6.74 3.26 -72.98
C VAL A 244 5.94 4.54 -73.30
N PRO A 245 5.66 4.84 -74.58
CA PRO A 245 5.05 6.10 -74.97
C PRO A 245 3.55 6.14 -74.64
N ALA A 246 3.08 7.34 -74.29
CA ALA A 246 1.69 7.66 -73.98
C ALA A 246 0.81 7.68 -75.24
N PRO A 247 -0.49 7.34 -75.14
CA PRO A 247 -1.52 7.87 -76.03
C PRO A 247 -2.00 9.23 -75.53
N GLU A 248 -2.03 10.21 -76.44
CA GLU A 248 -2.76 11.47 -76.29
C GLU A 248 -4.26 11.20 -76.45
N GLU A 249 -5.11 11.75 -75.56
CA GLU A 249 -6.49 12.13 -75.90
C GLU A 249 -7.05 13.11 -74.86
N ASP A 250 -7.25 14.34 -75.34
CA ASP A 250 -8.39 15.25 -75.18
C ASP A 250 -9.28 15.20 -73.91
N GLY A 251 -9.49 16.39 -73.33
CA GLY A 251 -10.79 16.76 -72.75
C GLY A 251 -10.81 17.19 -71.29
N GLU A 252 -10.90 18.50 -71.08
CA GLU A 252 -11.44 19.23 -69.91
C GLU A 252 -10.90 18.88 -68.51
N ASP A 253 -10.14 19.82 -67.93
CA ASP A 253 -9.72 19.81 -66.53
C ASP A 253 -10.94 19.87 -65.59
N PRO A 254 -11.16 18.85 -64.72
CA PRO A 254 -12.28 18.80 -63.76
C PRO A 254 -12.33 19.96 -62.78
N PHE A 255 -11.23 20.72 -62.64
CA PHE A 255 -11.16 21.85 -61.71
C PHE A 255 -11.73 23.16 -62.28
N ASP A 256 -11.79 23.33 -63.61
CA ASP A 256 -12.41 24.52 -64.23
C ASP A 256 -13.95 24.50 -64.13
N THR A 257 -14.54 23.30 -64.07
CA THR A 257 -15.98 23.09 -63.89
C THR A 257 -16.42 23.38 -62.45
N ILE A 258 -15.55 23.13 -61.47
CA ILE A 258 -15.84 23.38 -60.03
C ILE A 258 -15.78 24.88 -59.71
N PHE A 259 -14.84 25.63 -60.29
CA PHE A 259 -14.70 27.07 -60.03
C PHE A 259 -15.81 27.93 -60.66
N LYS A 260 -16.46 27.47 -61.73
CA LYS A 260 -17.62 28.17 -62.33
C LYS A 260 -18.94 27.98 -61.56
N ILE A 261 -19.02 27.00 -60.66
CA ILE A 261 -20.24 26.72 -59.87
C ILE A 261 -20.32 27.59 -58.61
N PHE A 262 -19.18 28.05 -58.07
CA PHE A 262 -19.14 28.84 -56.82
C PHE A 262 -19.11 30.37 -56.99
N ASN A 263 -19.05 30.89 -58.22
CA ASN A 263 -18.99 32.33 -58.51
C ASN A 263 -20.16 32.85 -59.39
N LYS A 264 -21.38 32.35 -59.15
CA LYS A 264 -22.61 32.93 -59.70
C LYS A 264 -23.64 33.20 -58.61
#